data_AF-A0A7C5PTX2-F1
#
_entry.id   AF-A0A7C5PTX2-F1
#
_cell.length_a   1.000
_cell.length_b   1.000
_cell.length_c   1.000
_cell.angle_alpha   90.00
_cell.angle_beta   90.00
_cell.angle_gamma   90.00
#
_symmetry.space_group_name_H-M   'P 1'
#
loop_
_entity.id
_entity.type
_entity.pdbx_description
1 polymer ?
#
loop_
_entity_poly.entity_id
_entity_poly.type
_entity_poly.pdbx_seq_one_letter_code
_entity_poly.pdbx_strand_id
1 'polypeptide(L)'
;KFDWIKALKKKDKAAYKSVCHSIREDGAYIEAGENDNLIVQKLEANPNALGIFGFSFLEQNDDKVQGSIIEGVAPEFETIADGSYPISRPLFFYSKNAHVGSVPGMKEYMMEFTSEQAFGDDGYLVDKGLIPLSPEKRKEIREAVQQLKPLKM
;
A
#
# COMPACT_ATOMS: atom_id res chain seq x y z
N LYS A 1 8.52 9.04 -17.71
CA LYS A 1 9.39 7.84 -17.93
C LYS A 1 10.78 8.26 -18.42
N PHE A 2 11.87 7.72 -17.84
CA PHE A 2 13.24 8.15 -18.12
C PHE A 2 13.93 7.28 -19.19
N ASP A 3 14.43 7.88 -20.27
CA ASP A 3 15.01 7.13 -21.39
C ASP A 3 16.37 6.50 -21.07
N TRP A 4 17.16 7.12 -20.20
CA TRP A 4 18.44 6.56 -19.76
C TRP A 4 18.26 5.22 -19.03
N ILE A 5 17.17 5.03 -18.28
CA ILE A 5 16.85 3.77 -17.60
C ILE A 5 16.61 2.66 -18.63
N LYS A 6 15.86 2.96 -19.69
CA LYS A 6 15.61 2.00 -20.79
C LYS A 6 16.90 1.66 -21.53
N ALA A 7 17.74 2.64 -21.79
CA ALA A 7 19.04 2.45 -22.44
C ALA A 7 19.96 1.58 -21.57
N LEU A 8 20.03 1.86 -20.26
CA LEU A 8 20.81 1.09 -19.30
C LEU A 8 20.36 -0.36 -19.25
N LYS A 9 19.04 -0.63 -19.13
CA LYS A 9 18.49 -1.99 -19.14
C LYS A 9 18.86 -2.81 -20.39
N LYS A 10 18.94 -2.16 -21.55
CA LYS A 10 19.32 -2.81 -22.82
C LYS A 10 20.82 -3.09 -22.90
N LYS A 11 21.64 -2.12 -22.47
CA LYS A 11 23.11 -2.18 -22.56
C LYS A 11 23.72 -3.06 -21.48
N ASP A 12 23.23 -2.94 -20.25
CA ASP A 12 23.77 -3.58 -19.06
C ASP A 12 22.65 -3.87 -18.05
N LYS A 13 22.15 -5.11 -18.07
CA LYS A 13 21.09 -5.56 -17.16
C LYS A 13 21.56 -5.62 -15.70
N ALA A 14 22.84 -5.87 -15.44
CA ALA A 14 23.36 -5.97 -14.08
C ALA A 14 23.42 -4.57 -13.45
N ALA A 15 23.98 -3.60 -14.17
CA ALA A 15 23.98 -2.20 -13.75
C ALA A 15 22.55 -1.66 -13.58
N TYR A 16 21.62 -1.98 -14.49
CA TYR A 16 20.21 -1.61 -14.33
C TYR A 16 19.59 -2.15 -13.03
N LYS A 17 19.79 -3.44 -12.72
CA LYS A 17 19.29 -4.01 -11.46
C LYS A 17 19.92 -3.34 -10.26
N SER A 18 21.24 -3.11 -10.30
CA SER A 18 21.95 -2.45 -9.21
C SER A 18 21.48 -1.01 -8.98
N VAL A 19 21.15 -0.26 -10.02
CA VAL A 19 20.75 1.15 -9.90
C VAL A 19 19.26 1.30 -9.58
N CYS A 20 18.40 0.45 -10.15
CA CYS A 20 16.96 0.64 -10.07
C CYS A 20 16.25 -0.26 -9.04
N HIS A 21 16.89 -1.32 -8.55
CA HIS A 21 16.27 -2.25 -7.59
C HIS A 21 16.95 -2.25 -6.21
N SER A 22 17.97 -1.41 -5.97
CA SER A 22 18.54 -1.20 -4.65
C SER A 22 18.01 0.08 -4.01
N ILE A 23 18.12 0.16 -2.70
CA ILE A 23 17.98 1.42 -1.97
C ILE A 23 19.25 2.25 -2.19
N ARG A 24 19.13 3.58 -2.22
CA ARG A 24 20.27 4.50 -2.37
C ARG A 24 21.06 4.58 -1.07
N GLU A 25 22.38 4.47 -1.18
CA GLU A 25 23.32 4.62 -0.05
C GLU A 25 24.19 5.89 -0.19
N ASP A 26 23.85 6.77 -1.13
CA ASP A 26 24.59 8.01 -1.42
C ASP A 26 24.25 9.18 -0.48
N GLY A 27 23.59 8.89 0.64
CA GLY A 27 23.18 9.87 1.67
C GLY A 27 21.92 10.67 1.33
N ALA A 28 21.35 10.52 0.13
CA ALA A 28 20.10 11.20 -0.23
C ALA A 28 18.86 10.50 0.34
N TYR A 29 18.95 9.19 0.58
CA TYR A 29 17.94 8.43 1.29
C TYR A 29 18.31 8.32 2.77
N ILE A 30 17.37 8.65 3.64
CA ILE A 30 17.51 8.52 5.09
C ILE A 30 16.39 7.61 5.56
N GLU A 31 16.75 6.47 6.16
CA GLU A 31 15.77 5.58 6.77
C GLU A 31 15.15 6.27 7.99
N ALA A 32 13.84 6.49 7.95
CA ALA A 32 13.11 7.18 9.01
C ALA A 32 12.44 6.23 10.02
N GLY A 33 12.53 4.92 9.81
CA GLY A 33 11.80 3.89 10.56
C GLY A 33 10.31 3.86 10.23
N GLU A 34 9.54 3.09 11.00
CA GLU A 34 8.09 2.89 10.80
C GLU A 34 7.20 3.89 11.56
N ASN A 35 7.78 4.98 12.10
CA ASN A 35 7.01 5.96 12.87
C ASN A 35 6.59 7.13 11.96
N ASP A 36 5.41 7.03 11.36
CA ASP A 36 4.89 8.05 10.44
C ASP A 36 4.78 9.46 11.09
N ASN A 37 4.45 9.55 12.38
CA ASN A 37 4.42 10.85 13.09
C ASN A 37 5.79 11.54 13.09
N LEU A 38 6.87 10.77 13.24
CA LEU A 38 8.23 11.31 13.17
C LEU A 38 8.58 11.74 11.74
N ILE A 39 8.06 11.05 10.72
CA ILE A 39 8.23 11.44 9.32
C ILE A 39 7.56 12.79 9.08
N VAL A 40 6.31 12.97 9.50
CA VAL A 40 5.59 14.26 9.37
C VAL A 40 6.35 15.40 10.06
N GLN A 41 6.81 15.19 11.29
CA GLN A 41 7.61 16.21 12.01
C GLN A 41 8.90 16.58 11.28
N LYS A 42 9.58 15.62 10.65
CA LYS A 42 10.79 15.88 9.85
C LYS A 42 10.48 16.67 8.58
N LEU A 43 9.34 16.41 7.94
CA LEU A 43 8.90 17.15 6.75
C LEU A 43 8.51 18.58 7.09
N GLU A 44 7.79 18.78 8.20
CA GLU A 44 7.44 20.10 8.71
C GLU A 44 8.70 20.93 9.03
N ALA A 45 9.73 20.29 9.62
CA ALA A 45 11.00 20.94 9.93
C ALA A 45 11.90 21.20 8.71
N ASN A 46 11.72 20.46 7.61
CA ASN A 46 12.53 20.59 6.40
C ASN A 46 11.67 20.61 5.13
N PRO A 47 11.28 21.80 4.64
CA PRO A 47 10.46 21.96 3.45
C PRO A 47 11.08 21.43 2.14
N ASN A 48 12.39 21.15 2.13
CA ASN A 48 13.08 20.59 0.96
C ASN A 48 13.11 19.05 0.98
N ALA A 49 12.60 18.41 2.01
CA ALA A 49 12.57 16.95 2.12
C ALA A 49 11.36 16.35 1.40
N LEU A 50 11.53 15.11 0.94
CA LEU A 50 10.44 14.26 0.45
C LEU A 50 10.32 13.04 1.35
N GLY A 51 9.12 12.75 1.83
CA GLY A 51 8.83 11.62 2.70
C GLY A 51 7.92 10.60 2.03
N ILE A 52 8.08 9.34 2.41
CA ILE A 52 7.21 8.23 1.99
C ILE A 52 6.62 7.66 3.28
N PHE A 53 5.31 7.80 3.45
CA PHE A 53 4.59 7.40 4.65
C PHE A 53 3.12 7.09 4.31
N GLY A 54 2.37 6.52 5.25
CA GLY A 54 1.00 6.05 5.00
C GLY A 54 0.03 7.18 4.61
N PHE A 55 -0.90 6.91 3.70
CA PHE A 55 -1.90 7.88 3.22
C PHE A 55 -2.76 8.47 4.36
N SER A 56 -3.14 7.65 5.35
CA SER A 56 -3.89 8.13 6.52
C SER A 56 -3.18 9.23 7.31
N PHE A 57 -1.85 9.21 7.36
CA PHE A 57 -1.07 10.26 8.02
C PHE A 57 -0.95 11.52 7.17
N LEU A 58 -1.05 11.42 5.84
CA LEU A 58 -1.16 12.58 4.97
C LEU A 58 -2.52 13.26 5.21
N GLU A 59 -3.61 12.49 5.21
CA GLU A 59 -4.96 12.99 5.45
C GLU A 59 -5.10 13.65 6.83
N GLN A 60 -4.51 13.07 7.88
CA GLN A 60 -4.55 13.63 9.24
C GLN A 60 -3.70 14.88 9.45
N ASN A 61 -2.81 15.23 8.51
CA ASN A 61 -1.87 16.34 8.62
C ASN A 61 -1.86 17.20 7.33
N ASP A 62 -3.00 17.28 6.65
CA ASP A 62 -3.17 18.03 5.39
C ASP A 62 -2.90 19.55 5.56
N ASP A 63 -3.00 20.04 6.79
CA ASP A 63 -2.64 21.39 7.20
C ASP A 63 -1.12 21.64 7.24
N LYS A 64 -0.30 20.58 7.31
CA LYS A 64 1.16 20.64 7.47
C LYS A 64 1.94 20.13 6.27
N VAL A 65 1.44 19.08 5.64
CA VAL A 65 2.13 18.39 4.54
C VAL A 65 1.20 18.25 3.34
N GLN A 66 1.79 18.18 2.15
CA GLN A 66 1.06 18.04 0.90
C GLN A 66 1.39 16.73 0.20
N GLY A 67 0.40 16.15 -0.46
CA GLY A 67 0.53 14.92 -1.24
C GLY A 67 1.23 15.15 -2.57
N SER A 68 2.25 14.35 -2.89
CA SER A 68 2.97 14.50 -4.16
C SER A 68 2.12 14.06 -5.36
N ILE A 69 1.98 14.93 -6.37
CA ILE A 69 1.35 14.58 -7.65
C ILE A 69 2.34 13.74 -8.47
N ILE A 70 1.97 12.49 -8.76
CA ILE A 70 2.80 11.56 -9.52
C ILE A 70 2.12 11.24 -10.85
N GLU A 71 2.86 11.48 -11.94
CA GLU A 71 2.35 11.31 -13.31
C GLU A 71 1.02 12.07 -13.58
N GLY A 72 0.80 13.19 -12.89
CA GLY A 72 -0.39 14.03 -13.03
C GLY A 72 -1.58 13.62 -12.15
N VAL A 73 -1.43 12.61 -11.30
CA VAL A 73 -2.45 12.11 -10.39
C VAL A 73 -2.07 12.45 -8.95
N ALA A 74 -3.00 13.09 -8.21
CA ALA A 74 -2.84 13.38 -6.78
C ALA A 74 -3.15 12.12 -5.94
N PRO A 75 -2.58 11.97 -4.73
CA PRO A 75 -2.91 10.87 -3.84
C PRO A 75 -4.24 11.14 -3.15
N GLU A 76 -5.34 10.83 -3.83
CA GLU A 76 -6.70 10.93 -3.28
C GLU A 76 -7.26 9.53 -3.00
N PHE A 77 -8.22 9.42 -2.08
CA PHE A 77 -8.88 8.15 -1.75
C PHE A 77 -9.33 7.39 -3.01
N GLU A 78 -10.07 8.07 -3.90
CA GLU A 78 -10.58 7.48 -5.15
C GLU A 78 -9.46 7.01 -6.08
N THR A 79 -8.44 7.85 -6.27
CA THR A 79 -7.31 7.53 -7.17
C THR A 79 -6.44 6.39 -6.63
N ILE A 80 -6.42 6.19 -5.32
CA ILE A 80 -5.72 5.06 -4.71
C ILE A 80 -6.60 3.80 -4.79
N ALA A 81 -7.90 3.92 -4.51
CA ALA A 81 -8.85 2.82 -4.56
C ALA A 81 -8.99 2.22 -5.97
N ASP A 82 -8.99 3.06 -7.01
CA ASP A 82 -9.05 2.62 -8.41
C ASP A 82 -7.69 2.25 -9.02
N GLY A 83 -6.60 2.49 -8.28
CA GLY A 83 -5.22 2.19 -8.69
C GLY A 83 -4.61 3.15 -9.72
N SER A 84 -5.27 4.28 -10.01
CA SER A 84 -4.75 5.30 -10.92
C SER A 84 -3.59 6.10 -10.32
N TYR A 85 -3.53 6.26 -8.99
CA TYR A 85 -2.36 6.81 -8.30
C TYR A 85 -1.22 5.79 -8.29
N PRO A 86 -0.10 6.06 -8.98
CA PRO A 86 0.87 5.02 -9.35
C PRO A 86 1.74 4.52 -8.20
N ILE A 87 1.74 5.21 -7.05
CA ILE A 87 2.50 4.85 -5.85
C ILE A 87 1.56 4.26 -4.76
N SER A 88 0.41 3.75 -5.16
CA SER A 88 -0.44 2.89 -4.32
C SER A 88 0.06 1.44 -4.37
N ARG A 89 -0.20 0.66 -3.32
CA ARG A 89 0.04 -0.79 -3.33
C ARG A 89 -1.15 -1.55 -2.77
N PRO A 90 -1.61 -2.62 -3.43
CA PRO A 90 -2.57 -3.53 -2.81
C PRO A 90 -1.93 -4.25 -1.64
N LEU A 91 -2.68 -4.39 -0.55
CA LEU A 91 -2.31 -5.26 0.56
C LEU A 91 -2.99 -6.61 0.37
N PHE A 92 -2.24 -7.68 0.62
CA PHE A 92 -2.72 -9.05 0.47
C PHE A 92 -2.81 -9.73 1.82
N PHE A 93 -3.94 -10.38 2.05
CA PHE A 93 -4.16 -11.27 3.19
C PHE A 93 -4.08 -12.72 2.70
N TYR A 94 -3.04 -13.45 3.13
CA TYR A 94 -2.82 -14.82 2.71
C TYR A 94 -3.19 -15.81 3.82
N SER A 95 -3.97 -16.82 3.47
CA SER A 95 -4.32 -17.93 4.35
C SER A 95 -4.05 -19.27 3.68
N LYS A 96 -3.91 -20.32 4.51
CA LYS A 96 -3.76 -21.71 4.04
C LYS A 96 -5.03 -22.48 4.39
N ASN A 97 -5.74 -22.98 3.38
CA ASN A 97 -6.95 -23.78 3.58
C ASN A 97 -6.72 -25.00 4.50
N ALA A 98 -5.51 -25.60 4.45
CA ALA A 98 -5.15 -26.72 5.30
C ALA A 98 -5.19 -26.42 6.82
N HIS A 99 -5.19 -25.14 7.21
CA HIS A 99 -5.31 -24.74 8.62
C HIS A 99 -6.77 -24.62 9.07
N VAL A 100 -7.75 -24.61 8.16
CA VAL A 100 -9.17 -24.56 8.53
C VAL A 100 -9.57 -25.89 9.15
N GLY A 101 -10.09 -25.85 10.38
CA GLY A 101 -10.46 -27.04 11.16
C GLY A 101 -9.33 -27.61 12.02
N SER A 102 -8.07 -27.32 11.70
CA SER A 102 -6.91 -27.70 12.54
C SER A 102 -6.43 -26.58 13.45
N VAL A 103 -6.50 -25.32 12.99
CA VAL A 103 -6.23 -24.14 13.80
C VAL A 103 -7.57 -23.55 14.26
N PRO A 104 -7.86 -23.54 15.56
CA PRO A 104 -9.09 -22.94 16.09
C PRO A 104 -9.24 -21.48 15.64
N GLY A 105 -10.44 -21.10 15.21
CA GLY A 105 -10.75 -19.70 14.84
C GLY A 105 -10.26 -19.27 13.45
N MET A 106 -9.58 -20.14 12.68
CA MET A 106 -9.02 -19.73 11.39
C MET A 106 -10.11 -19.29 10.39
N LYS A 107 -11.23 -20.02 10.33
CA LYS A 107 -12.33 -19.66 9.42
C LYS A 107 -13.02 -18.38 9.86
N GLU A 108 -13.26 -18.26 11.16
CA GLU A 108 -13.88 -17.12 11.81
C GLU A 108 -13.04 -15.85 11.59
N TYR A 109 -11.73 -15.94 11.74
CA TYR A 109 -10.81 -14.83 11.51
C TYR A 109 -10.81 -14.35 10.06
N MET A 110 -10.77 -15.26 9.08
CA MET A 110 -10.88 -14.88 7.67
C MET A 110 -12.24 -14.25 7.33
N MET A 111 -13.32 -14.79 7.91
CA MET A 111 -14.68 -14.26 7.74
C MET A 111 -14.86 -12.88 8.35
N GLU A 112 -14.20 -12.63 9.48
CA GLU A 112 -14.18 -11.34 10.16
C GLU A 112 -13.34 -10.32 9.39
N PHE A 113 -12.13 -10.69 8.98
CA PHE A 113 -11.24 -9.81 8.20
C PHE A 113 -11.86 -9.36 6.86
N THR A 114 -12.78 -10.17 6.33
CA THR A 114 -13.54 -9.87 5.11
C THR A 114 -14.98 -9.45 5.37
N SER A 115 -15.30 -9.00 6.59
CA SER A 115 -16.61 -8.48 6.96
C SER A 115 -16.78 -7.02 6.56
N GLU A 116 -18.01 -6.59 6.31
CA GLU A 116 -18.32 -5.18 6.08
C GLU A 116 -17.92 -4.29 7.27
N GLN A 117 -17.98 -4.83 8.48
CA GLN A 117 -17.54 -4.12 9.69
C GLN A 117 -16.02 -3.95 9.74
N ALA A 118 -15.26 -4.80 9.04
CA ALA A 118 -13.80 -4.73 8.98
C ALA A 118 -13.33 -3.88 7.79
N PHE A 119 -13.60 -4.33 6.57
CA PHE A 119 -12.99 -3.80 5.34
C PHE A 119 -13.95 -2.96 4.49
N GLY A 120 -15.17 -2.70 4.98
CA GLY A 120 -16.15 -1.90 4.28
C GLY A 120 -15.80 -0.42 4.31
N ASP A 121 -16.62 0.40 3.66
CA ASP A 121 -16.33 1.84 3.52
C ASP A 121 -16.28 2.56 4.88
N ASP A 122 -17.07 2.08 5.85
CA ASP A 122 -17.10 2.54 7.24
C ASP A 122 -16.50 1.50 8.22
N GLY A 123 -15.70 0.56 7.71
CA GLY A 123 -15.14 -0.53 8.50
C GLY A 123 -13.97 -0.10 9.38
N TYR A 124 -13.72 -0.82 10.48
CA TYR A 124 -12.64 -0.46 11.41
C TYR A 124 -11.23 -0.50 10.80
N LEU A 125 -11.03 -1.14 9.64
CA LEU A 125 -9.74 -1.09 8.94
C LEU A 125 -9.52 0.24 8.22
N VAL A 126 -10.57 0.95 7.86
CA VAL A 126 -10.49 2.32 7.32
C VAL A 126 -9.97 3.27 8.38
N ASP A 127 -10.45 3.14 9.63
CA ASP A 127 -9.91 3.86 10.78
C ASP A 127 -8.42 3.56 11.04
N LYS A 128 -7.91 2.43 10.53
CA LYS A 128 -6.50 2.04 10.57
C LYS A 128 -5.71 2.46 9.34
N GLY A 129 -6.33 3.21 8.43
CA GLY A 129 -5.72 3.76 7.23
C GLY A 129 -5.70 2.83 6.03
N LEU A 130 -6.51 1.76 6.04
CA LEU A 130 -6.71 0.96 4.83
C LEU A 130 -7.76 1.60 3.93
N ILE A 131 -7.48 1.63 2.64
CA ILE A 131 -8.46 2.08 1.65
C ILE A 131 -9.27 0.85 1.22
N PRO A 132 -10.60 0.88 1.41
CA PRO A 132 -11.48 -0.24 1.10
C PRO A 132 -11.48 -0.51 -0.41
N LEU A 133 -11.65 -1.78 -0.76
CA LEU A 133 -11.86 -2.17 -2.15
C LEU A 133 -13.27 -1.80 -2.60
N SER A 134 -13.52 -1.79 -3.91
CA SER A 134 -14.87 -1.58 -4.43
C SER A 134 -15.87 -2.60 -3.85
N PRO A 135 -17.16 -2.24 -3.72
CA PRO A 135 -18.20 -3.15 -3.19
C PRO A 135 -18.23 -4.50 -3.91
N GLU A 136 -18.02 -4.51 -5.23
CA GLU A 136 -17.99 -5.72 -6.05
C GLU A 136 -16.80 -6.61 -5.69
N LYS A 137 -15.62 -6.02 -5.48
CA LYS A 137 -14.41 -6.76 -5.08
C LYS A 137 -14.51 -7.29 -3.67
N ARG A 138 -15.04 -6.51 -2.73
CA ARG A 138 -15.29 -6.95 -1.35
C ARG A 138 -16.23 -8.15 -1.32
N LYS A 139 -17.33 -8.09 -2.07
CA LYS A 139 -18.26 -9.20 -2.23
C LYS A 139 -17.59 -10.45 -2.82
N GLU A 140 -16.85 -10.29 -3.93
CA GLU A 140 -16.11 -11.38 -4.58
C GLU A 140 -15.14 -12.08 -3.62
N ILE A 141 -14.37 -11.29 -2.86
CA ILE A 141 -13.39 -11.80 -1.89
C ILE A 141 -14.07 -12.51 -0.72
N ARG A 142 -15.15 -11.93 -0.17
CA ARG A 142 -15.90 -12.54 0.92
C ARG A 142 -16.52 -13.88 0.52
N GLU A 143 -17.09 -13.97 -0.69
CA GLU A 143 -17.61 -15.24 -1.23
C GLU A 143 -16.50 -16.27 -1.44
N ALA A 144 -15.33 -15.85 -1.93
CA ALA A 144 -14.16 -16.71 -2.07
C ALA A 144 -13.69 -17.27 -0.71
N VAL A 145 -13.65 -16.45 0.34
CA VAL A 145 -13.32 -16.88 1.70
C VAL A 145 -14.35 -17.87 2.26
N GLN A 146 -15.65 -17.60 2.07
CA GLN A 146 -16.73 -18.50 2.52
C GLN A 146 -16.59 -19.91 1.90
N GLN A 147 -16.22 -19.96 0.62
CA GLN A 147 -16.06 -21.19 -0.15
C GLN A 147 -14.66 -21.81 -0.02
N LEU A 148 -13.74 -21.17 0.70
CA LEU A 148 -12.31 -21.54 0.77
C LEU A 148 -11.71 -21.71 -0.64
N LYS A 149 -12.10 -20.83 -1.58
CA LYS A 149 -11.66 -20.89 -2.98
C LYS A 149 -10.14 -20.68 -3.05
N PRO A 150 -9.36 -21.65 -3.57
CA PRO A 150 -7.91 -21.48 -3.69
C PRO A 150 -7.55 -20.35 -4.65
N LEU A 151 -6.50 -19.60 -4.32
CA LEU A 151 -5.90 -18.63 -5.24
C LEU A 151 -5.39 -19.37 -6.49
N LYS A 152 -5.87 -18.97 -7.67
CA LYS A 152 -5.30 -19.42 -8.94
C LYS A 152 -4.25 -18.40 -9.38
N MET A 153 -3.01 -18.87 -9.52
CA MET A 153 -1.92 -18.11 -10.13
C MET A 153 -2.03 -18.13 -11.65
#